data_AF-A0A6L6G8K9-F1
#
_entry.id   AF-A0A6L6G8K9-F1
#
_cell.length_a   1.000
_cell.length_b   1.000
_cell.length_c   1.000
_cell.angle_alpha   90.00
_cell.angle_beta   90.00
_cell.angle_gamma   90.00
#
_symmetry.space_group_name_H-M   'P 1'
#
loop_
_entity.id
_entity.type
_entity.pdbx_description
1 polymer ?
#
loop_
_entity_poly.entity_id
_entity_poly.type
_entity_poly.pdbx_seq_one_letter_code
_entity_poly.pdbx_strand_id
1 'polypeptide(L)'
;MSLSQLTMKHYKKHLNQKNLTILLIALALALLFHYTFNLTPLTKYKYSQAAEIVTKETKLYPSHWLLIPKKISEKTNVTVNGYQLGRVRGQKILFAEVTYQGNSYLVESKSLDIELTNPVNAYLQSLDFPKVQIKNKLIKTFPKRPYFGSQAKPKGIIIHDTGTEQSSIADEIYYMVKNYKKEGIFVHTFIDDQEILNIADNHFMAQGAGPKANPYFVQFEMPHVYSQEAFAKQLANAAYYTAKTLKENNLPLTLGQENGEGTLWTHEMISLYLGGTDHIDPTDYWSQSAYRFFGTTYSISDFLELVQMYYNRI
;
A
#
# COMPACT_ATOMS: atom_id res chain seq x y z
N MET A 1 71.69 -25.36 38.25
CA MET A 1 70.70 -25.63 37.19
C MET A 1 69.92 -24.34 36.92
N SER A 2 70.09 -23.72 35.75
CA SER A 2 69.28 -22.58 35.31
C SER A 2 68.45 -23.01 34.09
N LEU A 3 67.12 -22.95 34.24
CA LEU A 3 66.12 -23.12 33.17
C LEU A 3 65.29 -21.83 33.18
N SER A 4 65.49 -20.89 32.26
CA SER A 4 65.12 -20.87 30.84
C SER A 4 63.83 -20.06 30.62
N GLN A 5 64.07 -18.84 30.11
CA GLN A 5 63.21 -17.95 29.34
C GLN A 5 61.85 -18.49 28.85
N LEU A 6 60.76 -17.83 29.28
CA LEU A 6 59.55 -17.67 28.47
C LEU A 6 59.33 -16.19 28.19
N THR A 7 59.87 -15.72 27.06
CA THR A 7 59.60 -14.40 26.51
C THR A 7 58.19 -14.37 25.92
N MET A 8 57.23 -13.71 26.60
CA MET A 8 55.97 -13.32 25.97
C MET A 8 56.22 -12.20 24.97
N LYS A 9 56.28 -12.53 23.67
CA LYS A 9 56.20 -11.53 22.59
C LYS A 9 54.82 -10.88 22.62
N HIS A 10 54.73 -9.69 23.19
CA HIS A 10 53.58 -8.81 23.00
C HIS A 10 53.51 -8.38 21.53
N TYR A 11 52.60 -8.98 20.77
CA TYR A 11 52.26 -8.56 19.42
C TYR A 11 51.42 -7.27 19.50
N LYS A 12 52.04 -6.11 19.72
CA LYS A 12 51.39 -4.82 19.46
C LYS A 12 51.29 -4.65 17.94
N LYS A 13 50.16 -5.06 17.38
CA LYS A 13 49.82 -4.77 15.98
C LYS A 13 49.65 -3.25 15.85
N HIS A 14 50.73 -2.54 15.54
CA HIS A 14 50.66 -1.13 15.20
C HIS A 14 49.78 -1.00 13.95
N LEU A 15 48.61 -0.38 14.08
CA LEU A 15 47.90 0.13 12.92
C LEU A 15 48.85 1.15 12.26
N ASN A 16 49.42 0.80 11.11
CA ASN A 16 50.19 1.74 10.30
C ASN A 16 49.27 2.94 9.97
N GLN A 17 49.81 4.17 9.99
CA GLN A 17 49.09 5.39 9.64
C GLN A 17 48.21 5.22 8.39
N LYS A 18 48.68 4.52 7.35
CA LYS A 18 47.87 4.19 6.16
C LYS A 18 46.55 3.46 6.49
N ASN A 19 46.57 2.49 7.39
CA ASN A 19 45.39 1.73 7.82
C ASN A 19 44.44 2.62 8.66
N LEU A 20 44.99 3.53 9.47
CA LEU A 20 44.21 4.50 10.23
C LEU A 20 43.55 5.54 9.31
N THR A 21 44.26 6.02 8.29
CA THR A 21 43.73 6.95 7.29
C THR A 21 42.62 6.30 6.46
N ILE A 22 42.79 5.05 6.04
CA ILE A 22 41.74 4.28 5.33
C ILE A 22 40.51 4.12 6.23
N LEU A 23 40.70 3.78 7.51
CA LEU A 23 39.60 3.65 8.47
C LEU A 23 38.86 4.97 8.68
N LEU A 24 39.58 6.09 8.80
CA LEU A 24 39.00 7.42 8.98
C LEU A 24 38.25 7.89 7.72
N ILE A 25 38.76 7.62 6.52
CA ILE A 25 38.06 7.90 5.26
C ILE A 25 36.79 7.03 5.17
N ALA A 26 36.87 5.75 5.51
CA ALA A 26 35.70 4.87 5.55
C ALA A 26 34.65 5.35 6.56
N LEU A 27 35.08 5.80 7.75
CA LEU A 27 34.20 6.35 8.78
C LEU A 27 33.59 7.69 8.35
N ALA A 28 34.37 8.56 7.72
CA ALA A 28 33.89 9.84 7.18
C ALA A 28 32.90 9.62 6.04
N LEU A 29 33.15 8.67 5.13
CA LEU A 29 32.22 8.28 4.07
C LEU A 29 30.97 7.61 4.63
N ALA A 30 31.08 6.79 5.69
CA ALA A 30 29.94 6.21 6.38
C ALA A 30 29.09 7.27 7.10
N LEU A 31 29.72 8.27 7.73
CA LEU A 31 29.05 9.43 8.32
C LEU A 31 28.42 10.34 7.27
N LEU A 32 29.09 10.59 6.14
CA LEU A 32 28.56 11.34 5.00
C LEU A 32 27.39 10.60 4.34
N PHE A 33 27.44 9.27 4.28
CA PHE A 33 26.35 8.43 3.78
C PHE A 33 25.16 8.44 4.73
N HIS A 34 25.39 8.30 6.04
CA HIS A 34 24.36 8.48 7.07
C HIS A 34 23.71 9.86 6.91
N TYR A 35 24.50 10.91 6.68
CA TYR A 35 23.98 12.25 6.44
C TYR A 35 23.19 12.40 5.12
N THR A 36 23.52 11.65 4.07
CA THR A 36 22.94 11.83 2.72
C THR A 36 21.80 10.87 2.36
N PHE A 37 21.75 9.67 2.95
CA PHE A 37 20.75 8.62 2.70
C PHE A 37 20.24 8.00 4.02
N ASN A 38 19.71 8.84 4.91
CA ASN A 38 18.99 8.39 6.10
C ASN A 38 17.59 7.88 5.71
N LEU A 39 17.50 6.63 5.27
CA LEU A 39 16.22 5.95 5.10
C LEU A 39 15.76 5.41 6.47
N THR A 40 14.78 6.05 7.08
CA THR A 40 14.09 5.48 8.25
C THR A 40 12.94 4.60 7.76
N PRO A 41 13.00 3.26 7.89
CA PRO A 41 11.92 2.39 7.44
C PRO A 41 10.64 2.65 8.25
N LEU A 42 9.51 2.71 7.56
CA LEU A 42 8.17 2.82 8.16
C LEU A 42 7.44 1.48 8.05
N THR A 43 7.45 0.86 6.86
CA THR A 43 6.87 -0.46 6.62
C THR A 43 7.57 -1.13 5.44
N LYS A 44 7.53 -2.47 5.40
CA LYS A 44 8.08 -3.31 4.33
C LYS A 44 7.17 -4.51 4.11
N TYR A 45 6.99 -4.90 2.86
CA TYR A 45 6.18 -6.05 2.49
C TYR A 45 6.71 -6.72 1.22
N LYS A 46 6.35 -7.99 1.05
CA LYS A 46 6.70 -8.79 -0.12
C LYS A 46 5.57 -8.76 -1.12
N TYR A 47 5.91 -8.49 -2.37
CA TYR A 47 5.00 -8.54 -3.51
C TYR A 47 5.85 -8.66 -4.76
N SER A 48 5.69 -9.76 -5.49
CA SER A 48 6.53 -10.09 -6.64
C SER A 48 5.79 -9.84 -7.92
N GLN A 49 6.35 -9.02 -8.80
CA GLN A 49 5.75 -8.71 -10.10
C GLN A 49 6.79 -8.21 -11.10
N ALA A 50 6.49 -8.36 -12.39
CA ALA A 50 7.27 -7.74 -13.45
C ALA A 50 7.01 -6.23 -13.47
N ALA A 51 8.05 -5.46 -13.79
CA ALA A 51 7.96 -4.02 -13.96
C ALA A 51 8.95 -3.54 -15.02
N GLU A 52 8.66 -2.37 -15.59
CA GLU A 52 9.53 -1.67 -16.52
C GLU A 52 9.98 -0.35 -15.90
N ILE A 53 11.26 -0.01 -16.05
CA ILE A 53 11.76 1.33 -15.70
C ILE A 53 11.25 2.34 -16.75
N VAL A 54 10.50 3.35 -16.32
CA VAL A 54 9.89 4.34 -17.23
C VAL A 54 10.50 5.73 -17.14
N THR A 55 11.33 6.02 -16.11
CA THR A 55 12.03 7.31 -16.02
C THR A 55 13.44 7.25 -16.59
N LYS A 56 13.81 8.29 -17.35
CA LYS A 56 15.17 8.49 -17.87
C LYS A 56 16.17 8.58 -16.72
N GLU A 57 17.24 7.79 -16.81
CA GLU A 57 18.34 7.73 -15.84
C GLU A 57 17.92 7.44 -14.40
N THR A 58 17.11 6.40 -14.21
CA THR A 58 16.68 5.95 -12.89
C THR A 58 17.88 5.50 -12.05
N LYS A 59 17.91 5.91 -10.78
CA LYS A 59 18.96 5.53 -9.83
C LYS A 59 18.58 4.23 -9.13
N LEU A 60 19.42 3.22 -9.29
CA LEU A 60 19.38 1.98 -8.52
C LEU A 60 20.31 2.12 -7.31
N TYR A 61 19.76 2.03 -6.11
CA TYR A 61 20.53 2.06 -4.88
C TYR A 61 20.83 0.62 -4.44
N PRO A 62 22.10 0.18 -4.34
CA PRO A 62 22.43 -1.16 -3.88
C PRO A 62 21.80 -1.46 -2.52
N SER A 63 21.23 -2.66 -2.35
CA SER A 63 20.68 -3.09 -1.04
C SER A 63 21.77 -3.36 0.01
N HIS A 64 23.01 -3.57 -0.43
CA HIS A 64 24.18 -3.78 0.39
C HIS A 64 25.10 -2.56 0.32
N TRP A 65 25.52 -2.15 1.50
CA TRP A 65 26.07 -0.86 1.88
C TRP A 65 27.43 -0.67 1.23
N LEU A 66 27.62 0.53 0.64
CA LEU A 66 28.73 0.97 -0.20
C LEU A 66 28.45 0.70 -1.69
N LEU A 67 27.95 1.73 -2.40
CA LEU A 67 28.49 2.22 -3.68
C LEU A 67 27.51 3.21 -4.34
N ILE A 68 28.09 4.02 -5.23
CA ILE A 68 27.45 5.01 -6.09
C ILE A 68 26.20 4.40 -6.77
N PRO A 69 25.06 5.12 -6.82
CA PRO A 69 23.87 4.59 -7.48
C PRO A 69 24.16 4.23 -8.94
N LYS A 70 23.74 3.03 -9.37
CA LYS A 70 23.83 2.62 -10.77
C LYS A 70 22.71 3.31 -11.54
N LYS A 71 23.05 3.97 -12.65
CA LYS A 71 22.03 4.50 -13.56
C LYS A 71 21.55 3.37 -14.47
N ILE A 72 20.25 3.28 -14.65
CA ILE A 72 19.61 2.35 -15.59
C ILE A 72 18.76 3.13 -16.59
N SER A 73 18.72 2.67 -17.84
CA SER A 73 17.93 3.28 -18.90
C SER A 73 16.44 2.98 -18.74
N GLU A 74 15.60 3.86 -19.27
CA GLU A 74 14.19 3.57 -19.49
C GLU A 74 14.01 2.30 -20.36
N LYS A 75 12.84 1.68 -20.30
CA LYS A 75 12.49 0.42 -20.98
C LYS A 75 13.29 -0.80 -20.53
N THR A 76 13.86 -0.73 -19.33
CA THR A 76 14.54 -1.89 -18.76
C THR A 76 13.57 -2.70 -17.91
N ASN A 77 13.40 -3.97 -18.27
CA ASN A 77 12.60 -4.91 -17.49
C ASN A 77 13.33 -5.32 -16.22
N VAL A 78 12.60 -5.31 -15.11
CA VAL A 78 13.05 -5.71 -13.78
C VAL A 78 11.99 -6.58 -13.11
N THR A 79 12.40 -7.37 -12.13
CA THR A 79 11.48 -8.08 -11.24
C THR A 79 11.46 -7.36 -9.91
N VAL A 80 10.30 -6.85 -9.50
CA VAL A 80 10.07 -6.38 -8.14
C VAL A 80 9.86 -7.59 -7.25
N ASN A 81 10.46 -7.62 -6.06
CA ASN A 81 10.32 -8.69 -5.05
C ASN A 81 9.64 -8.20 -3.77
N GLY A 82 9.40 -6.90 -3.66
CA GLY A 82 8.81 -6.29 -2.48
C GLY A 82 8.99 -4.78 -2.47
N TYR A 83 8.49 -4.17 -1.41
CA TYR A 83 8.45 -2.73 -1.26
C TYR A 83 8.83 -2.32 0.15
N GLN A 84 9.41 -1.13 0.27
CA GLN A 84 9.78 -0.51 1.53
C GLN A 84 9.37 0.96 1.51
N LEU A 85 8.40 1.32 2.36
CA LEU A 85 8.07 2.71 2.65
C LEU A 85 9.03 3.21 3.73
N GLY A 86 9.63 4.37 3.50
CA GLY A 86 10.46 5.01 4.50
C GLY A 86 10.49 6.52 4.37
N ARG A 87 11.23 7.18 5.25
CA ARG A 87 11.48 8.62 5.17
C ARG A 87 12.87 8.88 4.64
N VAL A 88 12.99 9.77 3.66
CA VAL A 88 14.26 10.32 3.17
C VAL A 88 14.17 11.83 3.27
N ARG A 89 15.05 12.45 4.07
CA ARG A 89 15.04 13.90 4.33
C ARG A 89 13.65 14.43 4.75
N GLY A 90 12.94 13.65 5.57
CA GLY A 90 11.60 13.99 6.07
C GLY A 90 10.44 13.67 5.12
N GLN A 91 10.69 13.38 3.84
CA GLN A 91 9.64 13.01 2.87
C GLN A 91 9.40 11.50 2.90
N LYS A 92 8.12 11.08 2.86
CA LYS A 92 7.77 9.66 2.70
C LYS A 92 8.03 9.24 1.26
N ILE A 93 8.86 8.22 1.07
CA ILE A 93 9.18 7.64 -0.24
C ILE A 93 8.94 6.14 -0.18
N LEU A 94 8.27 5.60 -1.20
CA LEU A 94 8.14 4.17 -1.40
C LEU A 94 9.24 3.68 -2.34
N PHE A 95 9.99 2.68 -1.92
CA PHE A 95 11.01 2.02 -2.73
C PHE A 95 10.53 0.63 -3.12
N ALA A 96 10.78 0.21 -4.35
CA ALA A 96 10.68 -1.17 -4.80
C ALA A 96 12.04 -1.88 -4.65
N GLU A 97 12.02 -3.10 -4.13
CA GLU A 97 13.15 -4.02 -4.08
C GLU A 97 13.21 -4.79 -5.40
N VAL A 98 14.09 -4.40 -6.32
CA VAL A 98 14.19 -5.01 -7.65
C VAL A 98 15.40 -5.92 -7.77
N THR A 99 15.25 -7.03 -8.49
CA THR A 99 16.38 -7.84 -8.97
C THR A 99 16.73 -7.39 -10.39
N TYR A 100 17.98 -7.01 -10.60
CA TYR A 100 18.52 -6.68 -11.92
C TYR A 100 19.91 -7.29 -12.10
N GLN A 101 20.09 -8.09 -13.17
CA GLN A 101 21.35 -8.79 -13.45
C GLN A 101 21.88 -9.59 -12.23
N GLY A 102 20.98 -10.28 -11.53
CA GLY A 102 21.31 -11.09 -10.34
C GLY A 102 21.61 -10.31 -9.05
N ASN A 103 21.48 -8.99 -9.06
CA ASN A 103 21.73 -8.13 -7.88
C ASN A 103 20.45 -7.43 -7.42
N SER A 104 20.36 -7.20 -6.10
CA SER A 104 19.22 -6.52 -5.46
C SER A 104 19.46 -5.02 -5.33
N TYR A 105 18.45 -4.23 -5.71
CA TYR A 105 18.48 -2.77 -5.64
C TYR A 105 17.18 -2.22 -5.05
N LEU A 106 17.26 -1.03 -4.46
CA LEU A 106 16.13 -0.18 -4.17
C LEU A 106 15.96 0.84 -5.30
N VAL A 107 14.72 1.02 -5.74
CA VAL A 107 14.32 1.98 -6.77
C VAL A 107 13.13 2.75 -6.25
N GLU A 108 13.07 4.06 -6.47
CA GLU A 108 11.87 4.81 -6.13
C GLU A 108 10.69 4.27 -6.96
N SER A 109 9.59 3.89 -6.30
CA SER A 109 8.49 3.17 -6.96
C SER A 109 7.81 3.95 -8.07
N LYS A 110 7.92 5.28 -8.08
CA LYS A 110 7.35 6.12 -9.14
C LYS A 110 8.14 6.06 -10.47
N SER A 111 9.34 5.47 -10.44
CA SER A 111 10.22 5.32 -11.60
C SER A 111 9.94 4.06 -12.41
N LEU A 112 8.96 3.26 -11.99
CA LEU A 112 8.60 2.01 -12.63
C LEU A 112 7.09 1.96 -12.91
N ASP A 113 6.74 1.33 -14.02
CA ASP A 113 5.39 0.86 -14.27
C ASP A 113 5.36 -0.65 -14.07
N ILE A 114 4.34 -1.12 -13.37
CA ILE A 114 4.14 -2.54 -13.07
C ILE A 114 3.28 -3.15 -14.18
N GLU A 115 3.49 -4.43 -14.45
CA GLU A 115 2.61 -5.16 -15.36
C GLU A 115 1.22 -5.31 -14.73
N LEU A 116 0.17 -5.01 -15.50
CA LEU A 116 -1.22 -5.17 -15.08
C LEU A 116 -1.84 -6.27 -15.93
N THR A 117 -2.22 -7.37 -15.29
CA THR A 117 -2.57 -8.60 -16.00
C THR A 117 -4.05 -8.63 -16.41
N ASN A 118 -4.90 -7.93 -15.67
CA ASN A 118 -6.33 -7.91 -15.91
C ASN A 118 -6.74 -6.91 -17.02
N PRO A 119 -7.64 -7.29 -17.96
CA PRO A 119 -8.14 -6.38 -19.00
C PRO A 119 -8.76 -5.07 -18.48
N VAL A 120 -9.40 -5.10 -17.31
CA VAL A 120 -9.97 -3.89 -16.68
C VAL A 120 -8.85 -2.93 -16.26
N ASN A 121 -7.78 -3.45 -15.67
CA ASN A 121 -6.61 -2.66 -15.27
C ASN A 121 -5.84 -2.13 -16.49
N ALA A 122 -5.72 -2.94 -17.55
CA ALA A 122 -5.12 -2.50 -18.82
C ALA A 122 -5.93 -1.38 -19.50
N TYR A 123 -7.26 -1.46 -19.44
CA TYR A 123 -8.13 -0.36 -19.89
C TYR A 123 -7.87 0.93 -19.10
N LEU A 124 -7.72 0.84 -17.78
CA LEU A 124 -7.37 2.00 -16.95
C LEU A 124 -5.98 2.57 -17.25
N GLN A 125 -5.01 1.70 -17.59
CA GLN A 125 -3.69 2.15 -18.05
C GLN A 125 -3.80 2.99 -19.33
N SER A 126 -4.68 2.62 -20.26
CA SER A 126 -4.93 3.41 -21.49
C SER A 126 -5.53 4.80 -21.22
N LEU A 127 -6.15 4.98 -20.05
CA LEU A 127 -6.72 6.24 -19.58
C LEU A 127 -5.78 7.01 -18.63
N ASP A 128 -4.52 6.57 -18.49
CA ASP A 128 -3.53 7.09 -17.53
C ASP A 128 -4.05 7.13 -16.08
N PHE A 129 -4.73 6.06 -15.67
CA PHE A 129 -5.14 5.82 -14.28
C PHE A 129 -5.93 7.00 -13.67
N PRO A 130 -7.12 7.30 -14.21
CA PRO A 130 -7.94 8.43 -13.79
C PRO A 130 -8.29 8.33 -12.31
N LYS A 131 -8.46 9.48 -11.67
CA LYS A 131 -8.90 9.57 -10.27
C LYS A 131 -9.59 10.90 -10.03
N VAL A 132 -10.57 10.90 -9.14
CA VAL A 132 -11.24 12.13 -8.67
C VAL A 132 -10.67 12.60 -7.34
N GLN A 133 -10.95 13.85 -6.99
CA GLN A 133 -10.57 14.38 -5.69
C GLN A 133 -11.43 13.79 -4.57
N ILE A 134 -10.80 13.51 -3.43
CA ILE A 134 -11.49 13.07 -2.22
C ILE A 134 -12.18 14.28 -1.59
N LYS A 135 -13.50 14.21 -1.45
CA LYS A 135 -14.33 15.23 -0.81
C LYS A 135 -14.73 14.79 0.59
N ASN A 136 -15.05 15.75 1.44
CA ASN A 136 -15.50 15.50 2.81
C ASN A 136 -16.86 16.18 3.04
N LYS A 137 -17.86 15.40 3.45
CA LYS A 137 -19.18 15.86 3.90
C LYS A 137 -19.55 15.09 5.18
N LEU A 138 -18.79 15.37 6.23
CA LEU A 138 -18.88 14.63 7.49
C LEU A 138 -20.27 14.78 8.15
N ILE A 139 -20.88 13.66 8.49
CA ILE A 139 -22.21 13.59 9.08
C ILE A 139 -22.08 13.54 10.60
N LYS A 140 -22.65 14.56 11.28
CA LYS A 140 -22.48 14.76 12.72
C LYS A 140 -23.10 13.66 13.60
N THR A 141 -24.08 12.91 13.07
CA THR A 141 -24.78 11.86 13.82
C THR A 141 -23.88 10.64 14.08
N PHE A 142 -22.86 10.43 13.25
CA PHE A 142 -21.96 9.29 13.41
C PHE A 142 -20.94 9.53 14.54
N PRO A 143 -20.77 8.58 15.47
CA PRO A 143 -19.90 8.72 16.60
C PRO A 143 -18.43 8.65 16.19
N LYS A 144 -17.58 9.40 16.89
CA LYS A 144 -16.14 9.31 16.75
C LYS A 144 -15.56 8.41 17.84
N ARG A 145 -15.46 7.11 17.55
CA ARG A 145 -14.85 6.13 18.46
C ARG A 145 -13.43 5.79 17.98
N PRO A 146 -12.40 5.84 18.83
CA PRO A 146 -11.04 5.56 18.39
C PRO A 146 -10.92 4.12 17.90
N TYR A 147 -10.03 3.88 16.93
CA TYR A 147 -9.63 2.51 16.60
C TYR A 147 -9.05 1.79 17.82
N PHE A 148 -9.20 0.48 17.87
CA PHE A 148 -8.65 -0.34 18.94
C PHE A 148 -7.13 -0.41 18.86
N GLY A 149 -6.48 -0.28 20.01
CA GLY A 149 -5.03 -0.37 20.18
C GLY A 149 -4.41 0.95 20.66
N SER A 150 -3.18 0.86 21.15
CA SER A 150 -2.48 1.99 21.81
C SER A 150 -2.23 3.20 20.91
N GLN A 151 -2.19 3.00 19.59
CA GLN A 151 -1.97 4.07 18.63
C GLN A 151 -3.27 4.71 18.12
N ALA A 152 -4.44 4.11 18.40
CA ALA A 152 -5.74 4.52 17.88
C ALA A 152 -5.73 4.77 16.35
N LYS A 153 -5.09 3.87 15.59
CA LYS A 153 -4.95 3.93 14.13
C LYS A 153 -5.54 2.69 13.46
N PRO A 154 -6.00 2.82 12.20
CA PRO A 154 -6.45 1.67 11.45
C PRO A 154 -5.29 0.72 11.13
N LYS A 155 -5.61 -0.56 11.01
CA LYS A 155 -4.71 -1.63 10.57
C LYS A 155 -4.82 -1.91 9.07
N GLY A 156 -5.79 -1.32 8.39
CA GLY A 156 -6.07 -1.56 6.98
C GLY A 156 -7.39 -0.95 6.54
N ILE A 157 -7.93 -1.47 5.46
CA ILE A 157 -9.17 -1.02 4.83
C ILE A 157 -9.98 -2.21 4.32
N ILE A 158 -11.31 -2.09 4.44
CA ILE A 158 -12.30 -3.04 3.96
C ILE A 158 -13.07 -2.41 2.81
N ILE A 159 -13.25 -3.21 1.77
CA ILE A 159 -13.95 -2.89 0.54
C ILE A 159 -15.33 -3.53 0.61
N HIS A 160 -16.35 -2.73 0.33
CA HIS A 160 -17.74 -3.16 0.24
C HIS A 160 -18.35 -2.72 -1.10
N ASP A 161 -19.41 -3.41 -1.51
CA ASP A 161 -20.44 -2.87 -2.40
C ASP A 161 -21.74 -2.66 -1.58
N THR A 162 -22.67 -1.86 -2.10
CA THR A 162 -23.88 -1.50 -1.35
C THR A 162 -24.94 -2.60 -1.31
N GLY A 163 -24.79 -3.66 -2.13
CA GLY A 163 -25.79 -4.70 -2.33
C GLY A 163 -27.12 -4.21 -2.90
N THR A 164 -27.19 -2.93 -3.30
CA THR A 164 -28.42 -2.27 -3.73
C THR A 164 -28.26 -1.77 -5.15
N GLU A 165 -29.09 -2.30 -6.04
CA GLU A 165 -29.12 -1.88 -7.44
C GLU A 165 -29.76 -0.49 -7.58
N GLN A 166 -29.21 0.31 -8.51
CA GLN A 166 -29.76 1.57 -9.00
C GLN A 166 -29.86 2.67 -7.94
N SER A 167 -29.02 2.61 -6.91
CA SER A 167 -28.85 3.68 -5.92
C SER A 167 -27.69 4.60 -6.26
N SER A 168 -27.86 5.89 -5.96
CA SER A 168 -26.75 6.85 -5.98
C SER A 168 -26.07 6.93 -4.61
N ILE A 169 -24.87 7.52 -4.55
CA ILE A 169 -24.22 7.87 -3.27
C ILE A 169 -25.16 8.68 -2.36
N ALA A 170 -25.97 9.58 -2.93
CA ALA A 170 -26.91 10.38 -2.14
C ALA A 170 -28.03 9.53 -1.53
N ASP A 171 -28.54 8.55 -2.26
CA ASP A 171 -29.58 7.63 -1.78
C ASP A 171 -29.06 6.75 -0.64
N GLU A 172 -27.86 6.20 -0.81
CA GLU A 172 -27.20 5.37 0.20
C GLU A 172 -26.92 6.14 1.48
N ILE A 173 -26.39 7.36 1.37
CA ILE A 173 -26.17 8.23 2.53
C ILE A 173 -27.50 8.56 3.21
N TYR A 174 -28.55 8.89 2.44
CA TYR A 174 -29.85 9.20 3.00
C TYR A 174 -30.41 8.01 3.81
N TYR A 175 -30.37 6.80 3.23
CA TYR A 175 -30.82 5.58 3.88
C TYR A 175 -30.01 5.31 5.16
N MET A 176 -28.68 5.36 5.07
CA MET A 176 -27.77 5.11 6.18
C MET A 176 -28.02 6.07 7.35
N VAL A 177 -28.13 7.38 7.09
CA VAL A 177 -28.39 8.38 8.14
C VAL A 177 -29.77 8.18 8.77
N LYS A 178 -30.79 7.90 7.95
CA LYS A 178 -32.16 7.69 8.42
C LYS A 178 -32.26 6.47 9.36
N ASN A 179 -31.55 5.39 9.04
CA ASN A 179 -31.62 4.14 9.79
C ASN A 179 -30.56 4.00 10.89
N TYR A 180 -29.55 4.87 10.92
CA TYR A 180 -28.44 4.78 11.88
C TYR A 180 -28.87 4.64 13.34
N LYS A 181 -29.93 5.34 13.78
CA LYS A 181 -30.41 5.23 15.18
C LYS A 181 -30.89 3.82 15.52
N LYS A 182 -31.43 3.09 14.55
CA LYS A 182 -31.97 1.74 14.70
C LYS A 182 -30.89 0.68 14.48
N GLU A 183 -30.07 0.86 13.46
CA GLU A 183 -29.14 -0.16 12.98
C GLU A 183 -27.73 0.02 13.54
N GLY A 184 -27.33 1.26 13.83
CA GLY A 184 -25.99 1.57 14.33
C GLY A 184 -24.87 1.35 13.31
N ILE A 185 -25.21 1.21 12.02
CA ILE A 185 -24.30 0.89 10.91
C ILE A 185 -23.98 2.16 10.12
N PHE A 186 -22.70 2.36 9.83
CA PHE A 186 -22.21 3.32 8.83
C PHE A 186 -20.80 2.94 8.38
N VAL A 187 -20.38 3.46 7.23
CA VAL A 187 -19.00 3.39 6.71
C VAL A 187 -18.35 4.78 6.64
N HIS A 188 -17.05 4.84 6.30
CA HIS A 188 -16.35 6.12 6.23
C HIS A 188 -16.63 6.87 4.93
N THR A 189 -16.80 6.14 3.83
CA THR A 189 -16.68 6.69 2.48
C THR A 189 -17.58 5.96 1.51
N PHE A 190 -18.14 6.70 0.55
CA PHE A 190 -18.80 6.15 -0.63
C PHE A 190 -18.00 6.50 -1.88
N ILE A 191 -17.89 5.55 -2.83
CA ILE A 191 -17.07 5.69 -4.03
C ILE A 191 -17.84 5.21 -5.27
N ASP A 192 -18.00 6.09 -6.25
CA ASP A 192 -18.47 5.76 -7.60
C ASP A 192 -17.45 6.22 -8.66
N ASP A 193 -17.84 6.27 -9.94
CA ASP A 193 -16.99 6.71 -11.04
C ASP A 193 -16.68 8.23 -11.02
N GLN A 194 -17.47 9.02 -10.32
CA GLN A 194 -17.45 10.49 -10.35
C GLN A 194 -17.01 11.12 -9.03
N GLU A 195 -17.13 10.40 -7.91
CA GLU A 195 -16.95 10.94 -6.58
C GLU A 195 -16.34 9.93 -5.60
N ILE A 196 -15.41 10.43 -4.78
CA ILE A 196 -14.98 9.80 -3.53
C ILE A 196 -15.43 10.72 -2.40
N LEU A 197 -16.45 10.30 -1.63
CA LEU A 197 -17.08 11.13 -0.60
C LEU A 197 -16.91 10.54 0.79
N ASN A 198 -16.09 11.16 1.62
CA ASN A 198 -16.02 10.86 3.04
C ASN A 198 -17.23 11.42 3.77
N ILE A 199 -17.98 10.54 4.43
CA ILE A 199 -19.14 10.88 5.25
C ILE A 199 -18.87 10.73 6.75
N ALA A 200 -17.80 10.03 7.11
CA ALA A 200 -17.29 9.95 8.48
C ALA A 200 -15.76 10.18 8.51
N ASP A 201 -15.26 10.51 9.70
CA ASP A 201 -13.85 10.82 9.92
C ASP A 201 -13.04 9.52 10.01
N ASN A 202 -12.19 9.25 9.01
CA ASN A 202 -11.40 8.01 8.91
C ASN A 202 -10.22 7.91 9.90
N HIS A 203 -10.13 8.82 10.86
CA HIS A 203 -9.28 8.66 12.06
C HIS A 203 -9.99 7.91 13.20
N PHE A 204 -11.27 7.57 13.03
CA PHE A 204 -12.11 6.86 13.99
C PHE A 204 -12.74 5.66 13.32
N MET A 205 -13.05 4.61 14.08
CA MET A 205 -13.69 3.41 13.55
C MET A 205 -15.14 3.64 13.09
N ALA A 206 -15.60 2.80 12.16
CA ALA A 206 -16.99 2.72 11.71
C ALA A 206 -17.62 1.35 12.05
N GLN A 207 -18.91 1.16 11.75
CA GLN A 207 -19.69 -0.02 12.13
C GLN A 207 -20.31 -0.80 10.95
N GLY A 208 -19.62 -0.94 9.82
CA GLY A 208 -20.12 -1.62 8.61
C GLY A 208 -19.68 -3.07 8.38
N ALA A 209 -18.71 -3.61 9.14
CA ALA A 209 -18.06 -4.89 8.82
C ALA A 209 -18.07 -5.93 9.97
N GLY A 210 -19.02 -5.81 10.89
CA GLY A 210 -19.13 -6.70 12.06
C GLY A 210 -18.13 -6.41 13.20
N PRO A 211 -18.41 -6.88 14.42
CA PRO A 211 -17.72 -6.44 15.65
C PRO A 211 -16.24 -6.83 15.71
N LYS A 212 -15.82 -7.85 14.96
CA LYS A 212 -14.42 -8.29 14.93
C LYS A 212 -13.54 -7.44 14.03
N ALA A 213 -14.10 -6.79 13.01
CA ALA A 213 -13.36 -5.97 12.05
C ALA A 213 -13.54 -4.47 12.30
N ASN A 214 -14.74 -4.04 12.69
CA ASN A 214 -15.09 -2.65 12.96
C ASN A 214 -14.04 -1.85 13.74
N PRO A 215 -13.46 -2.36 14.85
CA PRO A 215 -12.50 -1.58 15.64
C PRO A 215 -11.15 -1.32 14.95
N TYR A 216 -10.88 -1.90 13.77
CA TYR A 216 -9.54 -1.98 13.20
C TYR A 216 -9.40 -1.37 11.80
N PHE A 217 -10.46 -1.23 11.01
CA PHE A 217 -10.30 -0.94 9.58
C PHE A 217 -11.10 0.28 9.12
N VAL A 218 -10.52 1.02 8.18
CA VAL A 218 -11.26 1.98 7.34
C VAL A 218 -12.21 1.17 6.45
N GLN A 219 -13.35 1.73 6.07
CA GLN A 219 -14.41 1.04 5.34
C GLN A 219 -15.00 2.00 4.31
N PHE A 220 -15.16 1.54 3.08
CA PHE A 220 -15.88 2.28 2.04
C PHE A 220 -16.85 1.35 1.30
N GLU A 221 -17.94 1.92 0.81
CA GLU A 221 -18.89 1.21 -0.06
C GLU A 221 -18.88 1.77 -1.49
N MET A 222 -19.22 0.88 -2.42
CA MET A 222 -19.36 1.17 -3.83
C MET A 222 -20.80 0.89 -4.29
N PRO A 223 -21.60 1.94 -4.59
CA PRO A 223 -22.87 1.74 -5.28
C PRO A 223 -22.64 1.12 -6.66
N HIS A 224 -23.56 0.27 -7.13
CA HIS A 224 -23.38 -0.40 -8.42
C HIS A 224 -23.45 0.60 -9.58
N VAL A 225 -22.53 0.47 -10.55
CA VAL A 225 -22.52 1.29 -11.78
C VAL A 225 -22.74 0.43 -13.03
N TYR A 226 -23.27 1.06 -14.08
CA TYR A 226 -23.92 0.33 -15.18
C TYR A 226 -23.31 0.53 -16.57
N SER A 227 -22.08 1.05 -16.63
CA SER A 227 -21.33 1.16 -17.88
C SER A 227 -19.89 0.69 -17.71
N GLN A 228 -19.28 0.26 -18.81
CA GLN A 228 -17.89 -0.19 -18.83
C GLN A 228 -16.92 0.87 -18.29
N GLU A 229 -17.08 2.12 -18.74
CA GLU A 229 -16.25 3.24 -18.30
C GLU A 229 -16.46 3.56 -16.82
N ALA A 230 -17.71 3.59 -16.35
CA ALA A 230 -18.02 3.85 -14.96
C ALA A 230 -17.45 2.76 -14.04
N PHE A 231 -17.62 1.48 -14.39
CA PHE A 231 -17.08 0.36 -13.60
C PHE A 231 -15.56 0.46 -13.45
N ALA A 232 -14.84 0.70 -14.54
CA ALA A 232 -13.40 0.89 -14.50
C ALA A 232 -13.01 2.11 -13.65
N LYS A 233 -13.66 3.27 -13.85
CA LYS A 233 -13.36 4.49 -13.09
C LYS A 233 -13.68 4.37 -11.60
N GLN A 234 -14.73 3.63 -11.23
CA GLN A 234 -15.03 3.33 -9.83
C GLN A 234 -13.91 2.50 -9.19
N LEU A 235 -13.45 1.44 -9.86
CA LEU A 235 -12.30 0.64 -9.39
C LEU A 235 -11.03 1.51 -9.26
N ALA A 236 -10.79 2.42 -10.21
CA ALA A 236 -9.68 3.37 -10.19
C ALA A 236 -9.75 4.31 -8.97
N ASN A 237 -10.92 4.90 -8.71
CA ASN A 237 -11.17 5.75 -7.55
C ASN A 237 -11.02 4.98 -6.24
N ALA A 238 -11.54 3.76 -6.15
CA ALA A 238 -11.44 2.88 -4.99
C ALA A 238 -9.98 2.49 -4.72
N ALA A 239 -9.22 2.13 -5.76
CA ALA A 239 -7.80 1.77 -5.63
C ALA A 239 -6.94 2.96 -5.23
N TYR A 240 -7.20 4.14 -5.79
CA TYR A 240 -6.56 5.40 -5.38
C TYR A 240 -6.82 5.71 -3.90
N TYR A 241 -8.08 5.65 -3.46
CA TYR A 241 -8.46 5.89 -2.07
C TYR A 241 -7.79 4.90 -1.10
N THR A 242 -7.77 3.62 -1.48
CA THR A 242 -7.10 2.54 -0.75
C THR A 242 -5.62 2.84 -0.59
N ALA A 243 -4.91 3.09 -1.70
CA ALA A 243 -3.47 3.38 -1.69
C ALA A 243 -3.13 4.60 -0.82
N LYS A 244 -3.93 5.68 -0.93
CA LYS A 244 -3.76 6.89 -0.13
C LYS A 244 -3.94 6.61 1.36
N THR A 245 -5.01 5.90 1.73
CA THR A 245 -5.33 5.54 3.11
C THR A 245 -4.21 4.72 3.75
N LEU A 246 -3.68 3.72 3.04
CA LEU A 246 -2.56 2.91 3.52
C LEU A 246 -1.28 3.76 3.68
N LYS A 247 -0.96 4.64 2.72
CA LYS A 247 0.22 5.52 2.80
C LYS A 247 0.16 6.53 3.95
N GLU A 248 -1.00 7.13 4.16
CA GLU A 248 -1.24 8.08 5.25
C GLU A 248 -0.98 7.41 6.61
N ASN A 249 -1.40 6.15 6.75
CA ASN A 249 -1.27 5.33 7.96
C ASN A 249 0.05 4.52 8.06
N ASN A 250 0.97 4.64 7.10
CA ASN A 250 2.22 3.87 7.03
C ASN A 250 2.02 2.34 6.96
N LEU A 251 0.93 1.89 6.36
CA LEU A 251 0.58 0.47 6.29
C LEU A 251 1.21 -0.20 5.05
N PRO A 252 1.64 -1.47 5.15
CA PRO A 252 1.99 -2.25 3.97
C PRO A 252 0.76 -2.47 3.09
N LEU A 253 0.95 -2.83 1.82
CA LEU A 253 -0.12 -3.31 0.95
C LEU A 253 -0.05 -4.84 0.90
N THR A 254 -0.89 -5.50 1.69
CA THR A 254 -0.96 -6.97 1.74
C THR A 254 -2.40 -7.42 1.88
N LEU A 255 -2.76 -8.51 1.21
CA LEU A 255 -4.08 -9.12 1.35
C LEU A 255 -4.29 -9.61 2.78
N GLY A 256 -5.51 -9.46 3.27
CA GLY A 256 -6.00 -10.14 4.46
C GLY A 256 -5.78 -11.65 4.40
N GLN A 257 -5.45 -12.24 5.53
CA GLN A 257 -5.15 -13.67 5.69
C GLN A 257 -5.97 -14.27 6.83
N GLU A 258 -6.14 -15.59 6.84
CA GLU A 258 -6.85 -16.35 7.90
C GLU A 258 -6.34 -16.06 9.32
N ASN A 259 -5.05 -15.76 9.47
CA ASN A 259 -4.44 -15.43 10.76
C ASN A 259 -4.76 -13.99 11.26
N GLY A 260 -5.54 -13.21 10.50
CA GLY A 260 -5.90 -11.83 10.80
C GLY A 260 -4.84 -10.80 10.45
N GLU A 261 -3.75 -11.19 9.79
CA GLU A 261 -2.76 -10.27 9.22
C GLU A 261 -3.21 -9.78 7.84
N GLY A 262 -2.67 -8.64 7.41
CA GLY A 262 -3.02 -8.00 6.14
C GLY A 262 -3.73 -6.66 6.31
N THR A 263 -3.77 -5.88 5.24
CA THR A 263 -4.24 -4.50 5.26
C THR A 263 -5.30 -4.19 4.22
N LEU A 264 -5.50 -5.08 3.25
CA LEU A 264 -6.51 -4.97 2.21
C LEU A 264 -7.48 -6.14 2.33
N TRP A 265 -8.75 -5.84 2.54
CA TRP A 265 -9.79 -6.83 2.83
C TRP A 265 -11.04 -6.56 1.99
N THR A 266 -11.69 -7.60 1.49
CA THR A 266 -13.11 -7.55 1.12
C THR A 266 -13.96 -7.90 2.33
N HIS A 267 -15.25 -7.56 2.32
CA HIS A 267 -16.15 -8.00 3.37
C HIS A 267 -16.29 -9.54 3.40
N GLU A 268 -16.26 -10.19 2.23
CA GLU A 268 -16.18 -11.65 2.13
C GLU A 268 -14.98 -12.24 2.89
N MET A 269 -13.78 -11.68 2.73
CA MET A 269 -12.60 -12.11 3.46
C MET A 269 -12.77 -11.93 4.97
N ILE A 270 -13.44 -10.85 5.40
CA ILE A 270 -13.77 -10.64 6.82
C ILE A 270 -14.71 -11.74 7.32
N SER A 271 -15.77 -12.06 6.59
CA SER A 271 -16.71 -13.14 6.93
C SER A 271 -15.99 -14.49 7.07
N LEU A 272 -15.14 -14.83 6.10
CA LEU A 272 -14.42 -16.10 6.05
C LEU A 272 -13.33 -16.22 7.12
N TYR A 273 -12.54 -15.17 7.33
CA TYR A 273 -11.30 -15.26 8.13
C TYR A 273 -11.47 -14.75 9.55
N LEU A 274 -12.26 -13.70 9.75
CA LEU A 274 -12.47 -13.11 11.08
C LEU A 274 -13.84 -13.52 11.65
N GLY A 275 -14.87 -13.59 10.82
CA GLY A 275 -16.27 -13.80 11.19
C GLY A 275 -16.92 -12.61 11.90
N GLY A 276 -18.13 -12.80 12.42
CA GLY A 276 -18.94 -11.71 13.01
C GLY A 276 -19.77 -10.93 11.99
N THR A 277 -19.76 -11.40 10.74
CA THR A 277 -20.57 -10.98 9.59
C THR A 277 -20.59 -12.18 8.62
N ASP A 278 -21.57 -12.25 7.73
CA ASP A 278 -21.79 -13.32 6.75
C ASP A 278 -21.91 -12.79 5.31
N HIS A 279 -21.56 -11.52 5.14
CA HIS A 279 -21.57 -10.80 3.88
C HIS A 279 -20.47 -11.27 2.91
N ILE A 280 -20.71 -11.14 1.61
CA ILE A 280 -19.83 -11.64 0.53
C ILE A 280 -19.37 -10.54 -0.46
N ASP A 281 -19.67 -9.27 -0.17
CA ASP A 281 -19.27 -8.13 -1.00
C ASP A 281 -17.74 -7.90 -0.98
N PRO A 282 -17.13 -7.36 -2.07
CA PRO A 282 -17.74 -6.98 -3.35
C PRO A 282 -17.62 -8.05 -4.45
N THR A 283 -17.36 -9.31 -4.08
CA THR A 283 -16.89 -10.36 -5.00
C THR A 283 -17.88 -10.60 -6.14
N ASP A 284 -19.17 -10.72 -5.83
CA ASP A 284 -20.21 -10.93 -6.84
C ASP A 284 -20.41 -9.73 -7.76
N TYR A 285 -20.40 -8.51 -7.20
CA TYR A 285 -20.52 -7.27 -7.98
C TYR A 285 -19.36 -7.14 -8.98
N TRP A 286 -18.12 -7.36 -8.53
CA TRP A 286 -16.95 -7.29 -9.39
C TRP A 286 -16.95 -8.37 -10.46
N SER A 287 -17.24 -9.61 -10.09
CA SER A 287 -17.27 -10.74 -11.03
C SER A 287 -18.30 -10.51 -12.14
N GLN A 288 -19.52 -10.13 -11.78
CA GLN A 288 -20.60 -9.89 -12.75
C GLN A 288 -20.33 -8.68 -13.64
N SER A 289 -19.86 -7.56 -13.06
CA SER A 289 -19.59 -6.34 -13.82
C SER A 289 -18.40 -6.50 -14.77
N ALA A 290 -17.33 -7.14 -14.32
CA ALA A 290 -16.18 -7.44 -15.17
C ALA A 290 -16.55 -8.39 -16.31
N TYR A 291 -17.37 -9.41 -16.04
CA TYR A 291 -17.83 -10.33 -17.08
C TYR A 291 -18.68 -9.57 -18.11
N ARG A 292 -19.64 -8.79 -17.63
CA ARG A 292 -20.57 -8.04 -18.48
C ARG A 292 -19.88 -6.99 -19.36
N PHE A 293 -18.92 -6.25 -18.81
CA PHE A 293 -18.36 -5.08 -19.48
C PHE A 293 -17.01 -5.34 -20.16
N PHE A 294 -16.28 -6.36 -19.73
CA PHE A 294 -14.92 -6.65 -20.21
C PHE A 294 -14.73 -8.10 -20.65
N GLY A 295 -15.72 -8.99 -20.47
CA GLY A 295 -15.59 -10.40 -20.81
C GLY A 295 -14.54 -11.15 -19.98
N THR A 296 -14.26 -10.67 -18.77
CA THR A 296 -13.24 -11.21 -17.84
C THR A 296 -13.81 -11.35 -16.44
N THR A 297 -13.07 -11.94 -15.50
CA THR A 297 -13.34 -11.84 -14.07
C THR A 297 -12.51 -10.71 -13.45
N TYR A 298 -12.93 -10.23 -12.27
CA TYR A 298 -12.15 -9.30 -11.47
C TYR A 298 -12.20 -9.71 -10.00
N SER A 299 -11.04 -9.91 -9.41
CA SER A 299 -10.83 -10.43 -8.06
C SER A 299 -10.09 -9.42 -7.18
N ILE A 300 -9.97 -9.72 -5.89
CA ILE A 300 -9.16 -8.91 -4.97
C ILE A 300 -7.68 -8.87 -5.37
N SER A 301 -7.16 -9.89 -6.06
CA SER A 301 -5.78 -9.89 -6.58
C SER A 301 -5.62 -8.90 -7.73
N ASP A 302 -6.60 -8.81 -8.63
CA ASP A 302 -6.61 -7.80 -9.71
C ASP A 302 -6.71 -6.38 -9.12
N PHE A 303 -7.52 -6.22 -8.07
CA PHE A 303 -7.61 -4.96 -7.34
C PHE A 303 -6.30 -4.60 -6.62
N LEU A 304 -5.61 -5.58 -6.00
CA LEU A 304 -4.31 -5.39 -5.35
C LEU A 304 -3.27 -4.84 -6.33
N GLU A 305 -3.22 -5.36 -7.57
CA GLU A 305 -2.35 -4.82 -8.64
C GLU A 305 -2.64 -3.33 -8.89
N LEU A 306 -3.93 -2.98 -9.04
CA LEU A 306 -4.34 -1.60 -9.29
C LEU A 306 -4.03 -0.68 -8.10
N VAL A 307 -4.24 -1.14 -6.87
CA VAL A 307 -3.85 -0.41 -5.65
C VAL A 307 -2.34 -0.21 -5.61
N GLN A 308 -1.54 -1.23 -5.95
CA GLN A 308 -0.09 -1.13 -5.97
C GLN A 308 0.39 -0.12 -7.00
N MET A 309 -0.26 -0.05 -8.17
CA MET A 309 0.02 0.99 -9.18
C MET A 309 -0.19 2.39 -8.59
N TYR A 310 -1.32 2.67 -7.94
CA TYR A 310 -1.53 3.98 -7.29
C TYR A 310 -0.54 4.21 -6.15
N TYR A 311 -0.24 3.18 -5.35
CA TYR A 311 0.66 3.28 -4.21
C TYR A 311 2.10 3.62 -4.62
N ASN A 312 2.51 3.15 -5.80
CA ASN A 312 3.78 3.48 -6.44
C ASN A 312 3.87 4.95 -6.86
N ARG A 313 2.75 5.55 -7.29
CA ARG A 313 2.67 6.89 -7.91
C ARG A 313 2.38 8.05 -6.94
N ILE A 314 1.70 7.79 -5.82
CA ILE A 314 1.43 8.79 -4.75
C ILE A 314 2.72 9.14 -4.02
#